data_AF-A0A821EYR1-F1
#
_entry.id   AF-A0A821EYR1-F1
#
_cell.length_a   1.000
_cell.length_b   1.000
_cell.length_c   1.000
_cell.angle_alpha   90.00
_cell.angle_beta   90.00
_cell.angle_gamma   90.00
#
_symmetry.space_group_name_H-M   'P 1'
#
loop_
_entity.id
_entity.type
_entity.pdbx_description
1 polymer ?
#
loop_
_entity_poly.entity_id
_entity_poly.type
_entity_poly.pdbx_seq_one_letter_code
_entity_poly.pdbx_strand_id
1 'polypeptide(L)'
;TQGWSWRDLYHRGAGMEMYLEEMSPSFYGKTYTESALICFKLRVMLLAVDMRQTDEHGHMRSIVDVVPCDECVIVRGCRAFVVGISSEDASRFACFAFLKKQRSIIDVVL
;
A
#
# COMPACT_ATOMS: atom_id res chain seq x y z
N THR A 1 28.10 -21.11 0.77
CA THR A 1 26.93 -20.52 1.46
C THR A 1 25.72 -21.34 1.09
N GLN A 2 25.09 -22.00 2.06
CA GLN A 2 23.89 -22.80 1.77
C GLN A 2 22.77 -21.81 1.41
N GLY A 3 22.35 -21.81 0.15
CA GLY A 3 21.28 -20.94 -0.34
C GLY A 3 19.91 -21.39 0.17
N TRP A 4 18.89 -20.56 -0.08
CA TRP A 4 17.50 -20.90 0.24
C TRP A 4 17.06 -22.08 -0.62
N SER A 5 16.42 -23.08 -0.03
CA SER A 5 15.81 -24.17 -0.79
C SER A 5 14.49 -23.69 -1.43
N TRP A 6 14.02 -24.43 -2.44
CA TRP A 6 12.69 -24.18 -3.03
C TRP A 6 11.57 -24.20 -1.97
N ARG A 7 11.72 -25.06 -0.95
CA ARG A 7 10.75 -25.19 0.14
C ARG A 7 10.73 -23.94 1.03
N ASP A 8 11.89 -23.37 1.32
CA ASP A 8 12.00 -22.16 2.15
C ASP A 8 11.38 -20.96 1.43
N LEU A 9 11.62 -20.85 0.11
CA LEU A 9 11.01 -19.81 -0.71
C LEU A 9 9.48 -19.98 -0.81
N TYR A 10 9.02 -21.22 -0.96
CA TYR A 10 7.59 -21.53 -1.00
C TYR A 10 6.91 -21.19 0.34
N HIS A 11 7.45 -21.61 1.47
CA HIS A 11 6.87 -21.29 2.78
C HIS A 11 6.82 -19.80 3.04
N ARG A 12 7.85 -19.06 2.62
CA ARG A 12 7.84 -17.60 2.73
C ARG A 12 6.71 -16.96 1.93
N GLY A 13 6.48 -17.41 0.70
CA GLY A 13 5.36 -16.91 -0.12
C GLY A 13 4.00 -17.32 0.42
N ALA A 14 3.88 -18.55 0.93
CA ALA A 14 2.64 -19.08 1.49
C ALA A 14 2.19 -18.35 2.78
N GLY A 15 3.12 -17.72 3.51
CA GLY A 15 2.82 -16.91 4.69
C GLY A 15 2.45 -15.46 4.39
N MET A 16 2.37 -15.05 3.12
CA MET A 16 1.92 -13.72 2.74
C MET A 16 0.41 -13.69 2.62
N GLU A 17 -0.22 -12.67 3.20
CA GLU A 17 -1.66 -12.49 3.20
C GLU A 17 -2.04 -11.14 2.58
N MET A 18 -3.31 -11.04 2.16
CA MET A 18 -3.88 -9.80 1.63
C MET A 18 -4.57 -9.03 2.77
N TYR A 19 -4.29 -7.73 2.83
CA TYR A 19 -4.89 -6.80 3.78
C TYR A 19 -5.56 -5.65 3.02
N LEU A 20 -6.63 -5.12 3.60
CA LEU A 20 -7.33 -3.93 3.11
C LEU A 20 -7.06 -2.78 4.06
N GLU A 21 -6.42 -1.73 3.56
CA GLU A 21 -5.99 -0.57 4.36
C GLU A 21 -6.48 0.73 3.74
N GLU A 22 -6.70 1.76 4.56
CA GLU A 22 -7.01 3.11 4.04
C GLU A 22 -5.72 3.79 3.54
N MET A 23 -5.82 4.51 2.40
CA MET A 23 -4.69 5.26 1.87
C MET A 23 -4.27 6.38 2.82
N SER A 24 -3.02 6.36 3.29
CA SER A 24 -2.48 7.44 4.11
C SER A 24 -2.48 8.77 3.34
N PRO A 25 -2.70 9.93 3.98
CA PRO A 25 -2.69 11.22 3.28
C PRO A 25 -1.39 11.55 2.53
N SER A 26 -0.28 10.92 2.89
CA SER A 26 1.00 11.03 2.18
C SER A 26 1.01 10.43 0.77
N PHE A 27 -0.01 9.64 0.42
CA PHE A 27 -0.20 9.09 -0.92
C PHE A 27 -1.12 9.95 -1.80
N TYR A 28 -1.83 10.93 -1.24
CA TYR A 28 -2.74 11.75 -2.04
C TYR A 28 -2.00 12.55 -3.12
N GLY A 29 -2.55 12.56 -4.33
CA GLY A 29 -1.95 13.19 -5.50
C GLY A 29 -0.79 12.41 -6.11
N LYS A 30 -0.45 11.22 -5.59
CA LYS A 30 0.52 10.32 -6.21
C LYS A 30 -0.16 9.42 -7.22
N THR A 31 0.58 9.08 -8.27
CA THR A 31 0.20 8.01 -9.20
C THR A 31 0.26 6.65 -8.50
N TYR A 32 -0.37 5.64 -9.11
CA TYR A 32 -0.27 4.26 -8.65
C TYR A 32 1.19 3.79 -8.56
N THR A 33 2.01 4.00 -9.60
CA THR A 33 3.42 3.55 -9.60
C THR A 33 4.25 4.24 -8.51
N GLU A 34 4.11 5.55 -8.30
CA GLU A 34 4.79 6.23 -7.20
C GLU A 34 4.40 5.65 -5.83
N SER A 35 3.12 5.33 -5.66
CA SER A 35 2.59 4.72 -4.44
C SER A 35 3.14 3.31 -4.25
N ALA A 36 3.15 2.49 -5.31
CA ALA A 36 3.70 1.13 -5.30
C ALA A 36 5.20 1.12 -4.95
N LEU A 37 5.98 2.07 -5.46
CA LEU A 37 7.40 2.22 -5.11
C LEU A 37 7.62 2.54 -3.63
N ILE A 38 6.76 3.35 -3.01
CA ILE A 38 6.80 3.60 -1.56
C ILE A 38 6.43 2.33 -0.80
N CYS A 39 5.38 1.61 -1.21
CA CYS A 39 4.99 0.34 -0.62
C CYS A 39 6.14 -0.68 -0.65
N PHE A 40 6.86 -0.76 -1.77
CA PHE A 40 8.03 -1.62 -1.89
C PHE A 40 9.11 -1.29 -0.86
N LYS A 41 9.37 0.01 -0.60
CA LYS A 41 10.30 0.47 0.45
C LYS A 41 9.81 0.12 1.86
N LEU A 42 8.50 0.01 2.06
CA LEU A 42 7.87 -0.42 3.31
C LEU A 42 7.79 -1.95 3.45
N ARG A 43 8.28 -2.71 2.45
CA ARG A 43 8.23 -4.17 2.36
C ARG A 43 6.81 -4.75 2.27
N VAL A 44 5.89 -3.99 1.68
CA VAL A 44 4.54 -4.45 1.31
C VAL A 44 4.30 -4.26 -0.18
N MET A 45 3.43 -5.06 -0.77
CA MET A 45 3.10 -4.98 -2.20
C MET A 45 1.72 -4.36 -2.38
N LEU A 46 1.61 -3.25 -3.11
CA LEU A 46 0.32 -2.65 -3.47
C LEU A 46 -0.26 -3.37 -4.69
N LEU A 47 -1.37 -4.08 -4.53
CA LEU A 47 -1.97 -4.89 -5.59
C LEU A 47 -3.09 -4.15 -6.33
N ALA A 48 -4.00 -3.54 -5.60
CA ALA A 48 -5.19 -2.90 -6.16
C ALA A 48 -5.60 -1.68 -5.34
N VAL A 49 -6.33 -0.78 -5.97
CA VAL A 49 -6.89 0.41 -5.34
C VAL A 49 -8.40 0.37 -5.48
N ASP A 50 -9.09 0.54 -4.38
CA ASP A 50 -10.53 0.75 -4.33
C ASP A 50 -10.82 2.25 -4.26
N MET A 51 -11.42 2.77 -5.32
CA MET A 51 -11.78 4.17 -5.48
C MET A 51 -13.27 4.35 -5.26
N ARG A 52 -13.64 5.37 -4.47
CA ARG A 52 -15.03 5.80 -4.31
C ARG A 52 -15.37 6.82 -5.38
N GLN A 53 -16.36 6.53 -6.19
CA GLN A 53 -16.87 7.43 -7.23
C GLN A 53 -18.37 7.67 -7.00
N THR A 54 -18.82 8.91 -7.16
CA THR A 54 -20.25 9.23 -7.17
C THR A 54 -20.75 9.15 -8.60
N ASP A 55 -21.85 8.44 -8.82
CA ASP A 55 -22.51 8.43 -10.12
C ASP A 55 -23.31 9.72 -10.39
N GLU A 56 -23.84 9.82 -11.60
CA GLU A 56 -24.70 10.92 -12.07
C GLU A 56 -26.01 11.07 -11.26
N HIS A 57 -26.42 10.06 -10.49
CA HIS A 57 -27.60 10.08 -9.63
C HIS A 57 -27.26 10.37 -8.15
N GLY A 58 -25.99 10.64 -7.82
CA GLY A 58 -25.53 10.91 -6.46
C GLY A 58 -25.30 9.66 -5.61
N HIS A 59 -25.39 8.46 -6.17
CA HIS A 59 -25.09 7.22 -5.47
C HIS A 59 -23.59 6.95 -5.46
N MET A 60 -23.07 6.55 -4.29
CA MET A 60 -21.67 6.22 -4.12
C MET A 60 -21.40 4.79 -4.57
N ARG A 61 -20.45 4.62 -5.49
CA ARG A 61 -19.98 3.35 -6.02
C ARG A 61 -18.50 3.15 -5.71
N SER A 62 -18.11 1.92 -5.37
CA SER A 62 -16.72 1.50 -5.29
C SER A 62 -16.29 0.90 -6.62
N ILE A 63 -15.12 1.29 -7.11
CA ILE A 63 -14.47 0.67 -8.26
C ILE A 63 -13.10 0.18 -7.78
N VAL A 64 -12.91 -1.14 -7.85
CA VAL A 64 -11.62 -1.77 -7.57
C VAL A 64 -10.87 -1.89 -8.88
N ASP A 65 -9.73 -1.23 -8.96
CA ASP A 65 -8.82 -1.31 -10.09
C ASP A 65 -7.58 -2.11 -9.69
N VAL A 66 -7.29 -3.17 -10.43
CA VAL A 66 -6.27 -4.18 -10.11
C VAL A 66 -5.04 -3.91 -10.96
N VAL A 67 -3.93 -3.57 -10.31
CA VAL A 67 -2.73 -3.01 -10.96
C VAL A 67 -3.12 -1.86 -11.91
N PRO A 68 -3.67 -0.75 -11.37
CA PRO A 68 -4.06 0.42 -12.15
C PRO A 68 -2.93 0.96 -13.04
N CYS A 69 -3.31 1.61 -14.14
CA CYS A 69 -2.38 2.39 -14.95
C CYS A 69 -1.87 3.63 -14.18
N ASP A 70 -0.76 4.24 -14.63
CA ASP A 70 -0.15 5.42 -14.00
C ASP A 70 -1.04 6.68 -14.01
N GLU A 71 -2.11 6.67 -14.81
CA GLU A 71 -3.16 7.70 -14.79
C GLU A 71 -4.04 7.65 -13.53
N CYS A 72 -4.03 6.53 -12.80
CA CYS A 72 -4.72 6.40 -11.53
C CYS A 72 -4.00 7.23 -10.45
N VAL A 73 -4.61 8.36 -10.10
CA VAL A 73 -4.13 9.23 -9.02
C VAL A 73 -4.89 8.90 -7.74
N ILE A 74 -4.15 8.68 -6.66
CA ILE A 74 -4.72 8.36 -5.36
C ILE A 74 -5.38 9.59 -4.76
N VAL A 75 -6.65 9.44 -4.39
CA VAL A 75 -7.48 10.48 -3.77
C VAL A 75 -7.89 10.09 -2.35
N ARG A 76 -8.50 11.04 -1.64
CA ARG A 76 -8.99 10.84 -0.28
C ARG A 76 -10.10 9.78 -0.25
N GLY A 77 -10.05 8.89 0.75
CA GLY A 77 -11.06 7.85 0.95
C GLY A 77 -10.90 6.63 0.04
N CYS A 78 -9.83 6.58 -0.77
CA CYS A 78 -9.38 5.35 -1.41
C CYS A 78 -8.94 4.32 -0.36
N ARG A 79 -9.13 3.04 -0.68
CA ARG A 79 -8.55 1.93 0.07
C ARG A 79 -7.56 1.18 -0.82
N ALA A 80 -6.57 0.55 -0.23
CA ALA A 80 -5.57 -0.24 -0.92
C ALA A 80 -5.68 -1.71 -0.50
N PHE A 81 -5.58 -2.58 -1.49
CA PHE A 81 -5.29 -3.98 -1.27
C PHE A 81 -3.78 -4.15 -1.27
N VAL A 82 -3.22 -4.48 -0.11
CA VAL A 82 -1.79 -4.70 0.07
C VAL A 82 -1.52 -6.15 0.44
N VAL A 83 -0.40 -6.68 -0.03
CA VAL A 83 0.08 -8.01 0.37
C VAL A 83 1.30 -7.84 1.25
N GLY A 84 1.27 -8.47 2.43
CA GLY A 84 2.30 -8.39 3.44
C GLY A 84 2.45 -9.71 4.19
N ILE A 85 3.46 -9.80 5.05
CA ILE A 85 3.70 -10.99 5.89
C ILE A 85 2.91 -10.97 7.21
N SER A 86 2.43 -9.80 7.62
CA SER A 86 1.60 -9.62 8.80
C SER A 86 0.73 -8.36 8.68
N SER A 87 -0.29 -8.25 9.52
CA SER A 87 -1.13 -7.06 9.60
C SER A 87 -0.35 -5.82 10.05
N GLU A 88 0.63 -5.96 10.96
CA GLU A 88 1.47 -4.84 11.39
C GLU A 88 2.32 -4.28 10.25
N ASP A 89 2.84 -5.15 9.38
CA ASP A 89 3.56 -4.75 8.18
C ASP A 89 2.64 -3.99 7.22
N ALA A 90 1.40 -4.46 7.05
CA ALA A 90 0.38 -3.77 6.26
C ALA A 90 0.02 -2.40 6.85
N SER A 91 -0.18 -2.27 8.16
CA SER A 91 -0.58 -1.01 8.79
C SER A 91 0.48 0.09 8.74
N ARG A 92 1.75 -0.24 8.47
CA ARG A 92 2.79 0.78 8.17
C ARG A 92 2.42 1.64 6.97
N PHE A 93 1.67 1.07 6.03
CA PHE A 93 1.10 1.77 4.89
C PHE A 93 0.12 2.85 5.34
N ALA A 94 -0.88 2.50 6.15
CA ALA A 94 -1.90 3.43 6.66
C ALA A 94 -1.28 4.55 7.52
N CYS A 95 -0.29 4.20 8.34
CA CYS A 95 0.41 5.14 9.23
C CYS A 95 1.59 5.87 8.58
N PHE A 96 1.83 5.76 7.27
CA PHE A 96 3.03 6.29 6.62
C PHE A 96 3.25 7.80 6.85
N ALA A 97 2.18 8.60 6.87
CA ALA A 97 2.26 10.02 7.18
C ALA A 97 2.82 10.31 8.60
N PHE A 98 2.42 9.49 9.59
CA PHE A 98 2.92 9.58 10.94
C PHE A 98 4.38 9.13 11.03
N LEU A 99 4.73 8.04 10.35
CA LEU A 99 6.11 7.53 10.28
C LEU A 99 7.08 8.54 9.63
N LYS A 100 6.64 9.25 8.59
CA LYS A 100 7.42 10.34 7.98
C LYS A 100 7.71 11.47 8.97
N LYS A 101 6.70 11.88 9.75
CA LYS A 101 6.85 12.95 10.76
C LYS A 101 7.79 12.55 11.90
N GLN A 102 7.78 11.28 12.29
CA GLN A 102 8.71 10.73 13.28
C GLN A 102 10.15 10.63 12.74
N ARG A 103 10.33 10.19 11.48
CA ARG A 103 11.66 10.11 10.86
C ARG A 103 12.30 11.48 10.59
N SER A 104 11.53 12.49 10.21
CA SER A 104 12.05 13.86 10.09
C SER A 104 12.53 14.45 11.43
N ILE A 105 12.10 13.91 12.57
CA ILE A 105 12.61 14.29 13.89
C ILE A 105 13.93 13.58 14.20
N ILE A 106 14.12 12.35 13.71
CA ILE A 106 15.32 11.56 13.95
C ILE A 106 16.48 11.98 13.03
N ASP A 107 16.19 12.34 11.78
CA ASP A 107 17.21 12.82 10.81
C ASP A 107 17.73 14.25 11.09
N VAL A 108 17.20 14.95 12.10
CA VAL A 108 17.69 16.28 12.56
C VAL A 108 18.53 16.16 13.84
N VAL A 109 18.56 14.98 14.47
CA VAL A 109 19.22 14.75 15.77
C VAL A 109 20.40 13.76 15.65
N LEU A 110 20.71 13.25 14.45
CA LEU A 110 21.88 12.41 14.17
C LEU A 110 22.68 12.91 12.96
#